data_AF-A0A9E0MLG2-F1
#
_entry.id   AF-A0A9E0MLG2-F1
#
_cell.length_a   1.000
_cell.length_b   1.000
_cell.length_c   1.000
_cell.angle_alpha   90.00
_cell.angle_beta   90.00
_cell.angle_gamma   90.00
#
_symmetry.space_group_name_H-M   'P 1'
#
loop_
_entity.id
_entity.type
_entity.pdbx_description
1 polymer ?
#
loop_
_entity_poly.entity_id
_entity_poly.type
_entity_poly.pdbx_seq_one_letter_code
_entity_poly.pdbx_strand_id
1 'polypeptide(L)'
;AAPPDHGSWAFVWTALWKTSAADPELASLARAWLAAAPPDHGSWAFVWTALWKTSAADPELASLARAWLAAASPDHGSWTFVWEALWETSAADPALASLARAWLAAAPPDHGSWAFVWTALWKTSAADPELASLARAWLAAAPPDHGSWAFVWTALWKMSTGDARLIELGLAWLRRAPLHRSWAFVWLALHEFEPGSEHLTPLAEQFLDSAQPAHPRYRDVAAKARRAMRDEPMSPSVELQVGQTFAGVVHSCADFGVFVSFHGSRGLLHVTALPLPYAVDCRSHFSPHQPLLVKIKSLDLPAGRVQLELAELLPALREPTTLARIKVGETYDALVVKRFGPGYHVRLGEFDACLRLPTPGPLRHLNRRASIRVVVVEVDPARQWIDVEET
;
A
#
# COMPACT_ATOMS: atom_id res chain seq x y z
N ALA A 1 -16.94 50.29 13.03
CA ALA A 1 -16.19 49.13 12.51
C ALA A 1 -17.17 48.28 11.72
N ALA A 2 -16.83 47.88 10.49
CA ALA A 2 -17.61 46.85 9.79
C ALA A 2 -17.39 45.51 10.53
N PRO A 3 -18.40 44.64 10.62
CA PRO A 3 -18.24 43.35 11.27
C PRO A 3 -17.24 42.46 10.49
N PRO A 4 -16.53 41.55 11.16
CA PRO A 4 -15.44 40.78 10.56
C PRO A 4 -15.90 39.80 9.47
N ASP A 5 -17.18 39.48 9.41
CA ASP A 5 -17.82 38.71 8.34
C ASP A 5 -18.15 39.55 7.08
N HIS A 6 -17.96 40.87 7.13
CA HIS A 6 -18.29 41.77 6.03
C HIS A 6 -17.29 41.59 4.89
N GLY A 7 -17.72 40.95 3.80
CA GLY A 7 -16.85 40.53 2.69
C GLY A 7 -15.99 41.63 2.04
N SER A 8 -16.37 42.91 2.17
CA SER A 8 -15.57 44.04 1.66
C SER A 8 -14.34 44.38 2.50
N TRP A 9 -14.27 43.97 3.77
CA TRP A 9 -13.18 44.36 4.68
C TRP A 9 -11.83 43.91 4.13
N ALA A 10 -11.73 42.66 3.68
CA ALA A 10 -10.47 42.12 3.19
C ALA A 10 -9.97 42.82 1.93
N PHE A 11 -10.86 43.29 1.05
CA PHE A 11 -10.47 44.04 -0.15
C PHE A 11 -9.94 45.43 0.21
N VAL A 12 -10.61 46.13 1.13
CA VAL A 12 -10.16 47.45 1.62
C VAL A 12 -8.81 47.31 2.31
N TRP A 13 -8.68 46.34 3.22
CA TRP A 13 -7.42 46.09 3.91
C TRP A 13 -6.31 45.71 2.93
N THR A 14 -6.56 44.82 1.97
CA THR A 14 -5.55 44.40 0.98
C THR A 14 -5.10 45.58 0.11
N ALA A 15 -6.00 46.50 -0.23
CA ALA A 15 -5.65 47.71 -0.99
C ALA A 15 -4.72 48.63 -0.17
N LEU A 16 -5.03 48.85 1.11
CA LEU A 16 -4.20 49.64 2.02
C LEU A 16 -2.85 48.96 2.29
N TRP A 17 -2.84 47.64 2.46
CA TRP A 17 -1.62 46.86 2.69
C TRP A 17 -0.67 46.92 1.50
N LYS A 18 -1.19 46.97 0.27
CA LYS A 18 -0.37 47.12 -0.94
C LYS A 18 0.34 48.47 -1.02
N THR A 19 -0.26 49.54 -0.50
CA THR A 19 0.34 50.88 -0.52
C THR A 19 1.25 51.14 0.68
N SER A 20 1.03 50.43 1.78
CA SER A 20 1.73 50.64 3.06
C SER A 20 2.10 49.29 3.69
N ALA A 21 2.83 48.46 2.93
CA ALA A 21 3.27 47.15 3.40
C ALA A 21 4.17 47.34 4.64
N ALA A 22 3.94 46.53 5.68
CA ALA A 22 4.59 46.61 6.99
C ALA A 22 4.11 47.73 7.93
N ASP A 23 2.97 48.37 7.65
CA ASP A 23 2.32 49.25 8.62
C ASP A 23 1.86 48.44 9.88
N PRO A 24 2.35 48.79 11.09
CA PRO A 24 2.05 48.02 12.30
C PRO A 24 0.58 48.10 12.72
N GLU A 25 -0.13 49.20 12.45
CA GLU A 25 -1.55 49.34 12.77
C GLU A 25 -2.40 48.48 11.83
N LEU A 26 -2.11 48.50 10.52
CA LEU A 26 -2.77 47.62 9.55
C LEU A 26 -2.49 46.14 9.86
N ALA A 27 -1.28 45.80 10.29
CA ALA A 27 -0.93 44.44 10.68
C ALA A 27 -1.70 44.00 11.94
N SER A 28 -1.82 44.88 12.94
CA SER A 28 -2.61 44.63 14.15
C SER A 28 -4.09 44.43 13.83
N LEU A 29 -4.66 45.27 12.96
CA LEU A 29 -6.05 45.16 12.54
C LEU A 29 -6.32 43.85 11.80
N ALA A 30 -5.39 43.42 10.94
CA ALA A 30 -5.53 42.14 10.25
C ALA A 30 -5.38 40.94 11.19
N ARG A 31 -4.49 40.96 12.18
CA ARG A 31 -4.42 39.90 13.19
C ARG A 31 -5.73 39.77 13.97
N ALA A 32 -6.29 40.90 14.41
CA ALA A 32 -7.59 40.92 15.09
C ALA A 32 -8.72 40.39 14.20
N TRP A 33 -8.71 40.77 12.92
CA TRP A 33 -9.69 40.26 11.96
C TRP A 33 -9.52 38.75 11.70
N LEU A 34 -8.30 38.24 11.51
CA LEU A 34 -8.02 36.81 11.31
C LEU A 34 -8.47 35.96 12.51
N ALA A 35 -8.40 36.49 13.72
CA ALA A 35 -8.86 35.83 14.93
C ALA A 35 -10.41 35.78 15.06
N ALA A 36 -11.12 36.71 14.43
CA ALA A 36 -12.58 36.85 14.55
C ALA A 36 -13.35 36.37 13.31
N ALA A 37 -12.71 36.33 12.14
CA ALA A 37 -13.35 35.96 10.89
C ALA A 37 -13.74 34.47 10.88
N PRO A 38 -14.89 34.11 10.27
CA PRO A 38 -15.26 32.71 10.09
C PRO A 38 -14.18 31.94 9.31
N PRO A 39 -13.92 30.66 9.65
CA PRO A 39 -12.89 29.87 8.98
C PRO A 39 -13.19 29.64 7.49
N ASP A 40 -14.48 29.57 7.11
CA ASP A 40 -14.87 29.44 5.70
C ASP A 40 -14.91 30.78 4.95
N HIS A 41 -14.46 31.87 5.58
CA HIS A 41 -14.42 33.17 4.92
C HIS A 41 -13.37 33.15 3.80
N GLY A 42 -13.81 33.26 2.54
CA GLY A 42 -12.95 33.11 1.36
C GLY A 42 -11.75 34.06 1.28
N SER A 43 -11.75 35.17 2.02
CA SER A 43 -10.60 36.09 2.10
C SER A 43 -9.59 35.79 3.21
N TRP A 44 -9.87 34.85 4.12
CA TRP A 44 -9.04 34.59 5.31
C TRP A 44 -7.59 34.26 4.90
N ALA A 45 -7.44 33.28 4.01
CA ALA A 45 -6.13 32.83 3.56
C ALA A 45 -5.34 33.93 2.84
N PHE A 46 -6.00 34.80 2.07
CA PHE A 46 -5.33 35.88 1.36
C PHE A 46 -4.75 36.94 2.31
N VAL A 47 -5.51 37.32 3.34
CA VAL A 47 -5.06 38.27 4.37
C VAL A 47 -3.93 37.65 5.18
N TRP A 48 -4.08 36.39 5.60
CA TRP A 48 -3.03 35.68 6.32
C TRP A 48 -1.75 35.55 5.50
N THR A 49 -1.82 35.12 4.23
CA THR A 49 -0.66 34.99 3.36
C THR A 49 0.02 36.34 3.10
N ALA A 50 -0.73 37.44 3.00
CA ALA A 50 -0.17 38.77 2.83
C ALA A 50 0.67 39.20 4.05
N LEU A 51 0.21 38.89 5.26
CA LEU A 51 0.97 39.12 6.49
C LEU A 51 2.17 38.17 6.64
N TRP A 52 1.95 36.88 6.35
CA TRP A 52 2.98 35.85 6.46
C TRP A 52 4.20 36.17 5.57
N LYS A 53 3.96 36.70 4.36
CA LYS A 53 5.05 37.12 3.44
C LYS A 53 5.93 38.23 4.00
N THR A 54 5.41 39.11 4.83
CA THR A 54 6.16 40.23 5.43
C THR A 54 6.75 39.90 6.80
N SER A 55 6.29 38.81 7.43
CA SER A 55 6.69 38.40 8.78
C SER A 55 6.70 36.87 8.87
N ALA A 56 7.48 36.25 8.00
CA ALA A 56 7.61 34.79 7.97
C ALA A 56 8.17 34.29 9.30
N ALA A 57 7.62 33.19 9.81
CA ALA A 57 7.91 32.64 11.14
C ALA A 57 7.41 33.46 12.35
N ASP A 58 6.46 34.39 12.16
CA ASP A 58 5.72 35.01 13.27
C ASP A 58 4.92 33.92 14.04
N PRO A 59 5.19 33.69 15.34
CA PRO A 59 4.55 32.63 16.11
C PRO A 59 3.04 32.87 16.30
N GLU A 60 2.58 34.12 16.34
CA GLU A 60 1.16 34.45 16.47
C GLU A 60 0.42 34.08 15.18
N LEU A 61 0.97 34.46 14.02
CA LEU A 61 0.40 34.10 12.72
C LEU A 61 0.43 32.59 12.48
N ALA A 62 1.48 31.90 12.93
CA ALA A 62 1.55 30.44 12.86
C ALA A 62 0.46 29.78 13.72
N SER A 63 0.19 30.32 14.92
CA SER A 63 -0.88 29.86 15.80
C SER A 63 -2.26 30.05 15.16
N LEU A 64 -2.53 31.24 14.61
CA LEU A 64 -3.78 31.55 13.92
C LEU A 64 -4.02 30.63 12.72
N ALA A 65 -2.99 30.37 11.90
CA ALA A 65 -3.11 29.44 10.79
C ALA A 65 -3.35 27.99 11.23
N ARG A 66 -2.73 27.52 12.31
CA ARG A 66 -3.04 26.17 12.85
C ARG A 66 -4.48 26.05 13.31
N ALA A 67 -4.98 27.06 14.02
CA ALA A 67 -6.37 27.10 14.46
C ALA A 67 -7.34 27.12 13.26
N TRP A 68 -7.01 27.92 12.24
CA TRP A 68 -7.80 27.98 11.02
C TRP A 68 -7.78 26.67 10.23
N LEU A 69 -6.60 26.04 10.05
CA LEU A 69 -6.46 24.74 9.38
C LEU A 69 -7.26 23.62 10.08
N ALA A 70 -7.42 23.71 11.40
CA ALA A 70 -8.20 22.76 12.18
C ALA A 70 -9.72 22.97 12.06
N ALA A 71 -10.16 24.20 11.72
CA ALA A 71 -11.57 24.59 11.72
C ALA A 71 -12.18 24.73 10.31
N ALA A 72 -11.37 25.06 9.30
CA ALA A 72 -11.84 25.26 7.92
C ALA A 72 -12.32 23.96 7.28
N SER A 73 -13.31 24.09 6.39
CA SER A 73 -13.78 22.95 5.59
C SER A 73 -12.62 22.27 4.85
N PRO A 74 -12.57 20.92 4.81
CA PRO A 74 -11.59 20.20 4.00
C PRO A 74 -11.67 20.50 2.50
N ASP A 75 -12.83 20.95 2.02
CA ASP A 75 -13.04 21.39 0.63
C ASP A 75 -12.65 22.86 0.39
N HIS A 76 -12.16 23.55 1.42
CA HIS A 76 -11.76 24.94 1.29
C HIS A 76 -10.51 25.04 0.38
N GLY A 77 -10.69 25.61 -0.82
CA GLY A 77 -9.62 25.67 -1.83
C GLY A 77 -8.33 26.38 -1.39
N SER A 78 -8.36 27.20 -0.34
CA SER A 78 -7.16 27.83 0.23
C SER A 78 -6.43 27.01 1.30
N TRP A 79 -7.02 25.90 1.78
CA TRP A 79 -6.48 25.11 2.91
C TRP A 79 -5.04 24.68 2.65
N THR A 80 -4.79 24.14 1.46
CA THR A 80 -3.47 23.60 1.09
C THR A 80 -2.40 24.66 0.99
N PHE A 81 -2.73 25.88 0.57
CA PHE A 81 -1.76 26.97 0.46
C PHE A 81 -1.32 27.49 1.83
N VAL A 82 -2.24 27.58 2.79
CA VAL A 82 -1.91 27.96 4.18
C VAL A 82 -1.08 26.88 4.84
N TRP A 83 -1.47 25.60 4.67
CA TRP A 83 -0.72 24.48 5.21
C TRP A 83 0.69 24.38 4.63
N GLU A 84 0.84 24.48 3.31
CA GLU A 84 2.14 24.42 2.62
C GLU A 84 3.06 25.56 3.06
N ALA A 85 2.54 26.78 3.16
CA ALA A 85 3.31 27.94 3.64
C ALA A 85 3.84 27.76 5.08
N LEU A 86 3.08 27.10 5.96
CA LEU A 86 3.58 26.74 7.29
C LEU A 86 4.59 25.59 7.23
N TRP A 87 4.28 24.56 6.43
CA TRP A 87 5.12 23.37 6.29
C TRP A 87 6.51 23.70 5.75
N GLU A 88 6.63 24.64 4.81
CA GLU A 88 7.93 25.09 4.29
C GLU A 88 8.82 25.73 5.36
N THR A 89 8.23 26.43 6.33
CA THR A 89 8.96 27.11 7.41
C THR A 89 9.23 26.21 8.63
N SER A 90 8.54 25.08 8.73
CA SER A 90 8.60 24.16 9.87
C SER A 90 8.43 22.73 9.37
N ALA A 91 9.27 22.34 8.41
CA ALA A 91 9.21 21.03 7.80
C ALA A 91 9.40 19.94 8.87
N ALA A 92 8.57 18.90 8.82
CA ALA A 92 8.51 17.82 9.81
C ALA A 92 7.94 18.19 11.19
N ASP A 93 7.20 19.30 11.31
CA ASP A 93 6.40 19.58 12.51
C ASP A 93 5.31 18.50 12.71
N PRO A 94 5.33 17.75 13.84
CA PRO A 94 4.36 16.67 14.09
C PRO A 94 2.91 17.14 14.15
N ALA A 95 2.64 18.35 14.63
CA ALA A 95 1.29 18.89 14.71
C ALA A 95 0.75 19.27 13.32
N LEU A 96 1.59 19.87 12.45
CA LEU A 96 1.18 20.13 11.06
C LEU A 96 1.00 18.84 10.26
N ALA A 97 1.85 17.84 10.50
CA ALA A 97 1.70 16.53 9.89
C ALA A 97 0.37 15.87 10.31
N SER A 98 -0.01 16.00 11.58
CA SER A 98 -1.28 15.48 12.10
C SER A 98 -2.49 16.18 11.48
N LEU A 99 -2.44 17.51 11.34
CA LEU A 99 -3.49 18.27 10.64
C LEU A 99 -3.62 17.85 9.18
N ALA A 100 -2.51 17.67 8.46
CA ALA A 100 -2.56 17.19 7.08
C ALA A 100 -3.06 15.76 6.95
N ARG A 101 -2.72 14.83 7.86
CA ARG A 101 -3.31 13.49 7.86
C ARG A 101 -4.82 13.52 8.06
N ALA A 102 -5.30 14.32 9.02
CA ALA A 102 -6.73 14.50 9.26
C ALA A 102 -7.43 15.10 8.03
N TRP A 103 -6.82 16.10 7.40
CA TRP A 103 -7.34 16.69 6.16
C TRP A 103 -7.36 15.68 5.01
N LEU A 104 -6.29 14.91 4.80
CA LEU A 104 -6.22 13.87 3.75
C LEU A 104 -7.31 12.79 3.92
N ALA A 105 -7.72 12.51 5.17
CA ALA A 105 -8.80 11.57 5.47
C ALA A 105 -10.20 12.14 5.21
N ALA A 106 -10.38 13.47 5.29
CA ALA A 106 -11.68 14.14 5.19
C ALA A 106 -11.91 14.85 3.85
N ALA A 107 -10.85 15.22 3.13
CA ALA A 107 -10.93 15.97 1.89
C ALA A 107 -11.63 15.17 0.78
N PRO A 108 -12.41 15.84 -0.09
CA PRO A 108 -13.02 15.20 -1.25
C PRO A 108 -11.98 14.49 -2.13
N PRO A 109 -12.28 13.31 -2.68
CA PRO A 109 -11.32 12.53 -3.45
C PRO A 109 -10.96 13.18 -4.81
N ASP A 110 -11.80 14.09 -5.30
CA ASP A 110 -11.57 14.92 -6.48
C ASP A 110 -10.85 16.26 -6.17
N HIS A 111 -10.53 16.51 -4.90
CA HIS A 111 -9.84 17.73 -4.49
C HIS A 111 -8.43 17.79 -5.11
N GLY A 112 -8.21 18.76 -6.01
CA GLY A 112 -7.01 18.84 -6.83
C GLY A 112 -5.69 18.93 -6.04
N SER A 113 -5.74 19.44 -4.81
CA SER A 113 -4.56 19.58 -3.96
C SER A 113 -4.23 18.32 -3.12
N TRP A 114 -5.07 17.28 -3.10
CA TRP A 114 -4.90 16.11 -2.24
C TRP A 114 -3.54 15.45 -2.42
N ALA A 115 -3.18 15.19 -3.67
CA ALA A 115 -1.92 14.53 -4.03
C ALA A 115 -0.68 15.34 -3.64
N PHE A 116 -0.78 16.68 -3.59
CA PHE A 116 0.35 17.55 -3.24
C PHE A 116 0.64 17.49 -1.75
N VAL A 117 -0.40 17.60 -0.91
CA VAL A 117 -0.28 17.45 0.54
C VAL A 117 0.24 16.06 0.90
N TRP A 118 -0.34 15.02 0.30
CA TRP A 118 0.13 13.65 0.50
C TRP A 118 1.59 13.49 0.11
N THR A 119 1.99 14.00 -1.06
CA THR A 119 3.38 13.90 -1.53
C THR A 119 4.36 14.65 -0.62
N ALA A 120 3.97 15.81 -0.09
CA ALA A 120 4.78 16.58 0.84
C ALA A 120 5.07 15.77 2.13
N LEU A 121 4.05 15.13 2.70
CA LEU A 121 4.23 14.24 3.86
C LEU A 121 5.01 12.97 3.51
N TRP A 122 4.72 12.35 2.37
CA TRP A 122 5.37 11.13 1.93
C TRP A 122 6.88 11.30 1.73
N LYS A 123 7.32 12.48 1.27
CA LYS A 123 8.75 12.82 1.13
C LYS A 123 9.47 12.88 2.47
N THR A 124 8.81 13.34 3.53
CA THR A 124 9.41 13.48 4.87
C THR A 124 9.27 12.21 5.71
N SER A 125 8.37 11.31 5.34
CA SER A 125 8.07 10.08 6.07
C SER A 125 7.76 8.93 5.10
N ALA A 126 8.72 8.63 4.23
CA ALA A 126 8.59 7.55 3.26
C ALA A 126 8.38 6.21 3.99
N ALA A 127 7.45 5.40 3.48
CA ALA A 127 7.02 4.14 4.10
C ALA A 127 6.19 4.26 5.38
N ASP A 128 5.63 5.44 5.70
CA ASP A 128 4.59 5.59 6.74
C ASP A 128 3.36 4.71 6.37
N PRO A 129 3.02 3.69 7.18
CA PRO A 129 1.91 2.78 6.88
C PRO A 129 0.54 3.49 6.82
N GLU A 130 0.36 4.56 7.60
CA GLU A 130 -0.88 5.34 7.63
C GLU A 130 -1.04 6.12 6.33
N LEU A 131 0.02 6.81 5.88
CA LEU A 131 0.00 7.54 4.61
C LEU A 131 -0.17 6.60 3.41
N ALA A 132 0.43 5.39 3.46
CA ALA A 132 0.20 4.37 2.43
C ALA A 132 -1.26 3.90 2.42
N SER A 133 -1.88 3.76 3.60
CA SER A 133 -3.31 3.42 3.73
C SER A 133 -4.21 4.52 3.16
N LEU A 134 -3.97 5.78 3.51
CA LEU A 134 -4.72 6.93 3.00
C LEU A 134 -4.60 7.03 1.47
N ALA A 135 -3.40 6.85 0.91
CA ALA A 135 -3.23 6.85 -0.54
C ALA A 135 -3.94 5.69 -1.24
N ARG A 136 -3.93 4.48 -0.68
CA ARG A 136 -4.72 3.36 -1.24
C ARG A 136 -6.22 3.64 -1.21
N ALA A 137 -6.72 4.21 -0.11
CA ALA A 137 -8.13 4.60 -0.01
C ALA A 137 -8.49 5.69 -1.03
N TRP A 138 -7.64 6.71 -1.16
CA TRP A 138 -7.82 7.76 -2.14
C TRP A 138 -7.76 7.25 -3.58
N LEU A 139 -6.79 6.38 -3.93
CA LEU A 139 -6.69 5.78 -5.26
C LEU A 139 -7.94 4.97 -5.65
N ALA A 140 -8.63 4.37 -4.67
CA ALA A 140 -9.87 3.64 -4.90
C ALA A 140 -11.08 4.58 -5.12
N ALA A 141 -11.10 5.74 -4.47
CA ALA A 141 -12.21 6.69 -4.49
C ALA A 141 -12.07 7.80 -5.55
N ALA A 142 -10.85 8.17 -5.92
CA ALA A 142 -10.55 9.29 -6.81
C ALA A 142 -11.14 9.07 -8.22
N PRO A 143 -11.59 10.16 -8.88
CA PRO A 143 -12.01 10.10 -10.26
C PRO A 143 -10.91 9.52 -11.17
N PRO A 144 -11.24 8.67 -12.15
CA PRO A 144 -10.24 8.04 -13.01
C PRO A 144 -9.51 9.05 -13.92
N ASP A 145 -10.12 10.21 -14.20
CA ASP A 145 -9.52 11.33 -14.92
C ASP A 145 -8.71 12.28 -14.02
N HIS A 146 -8.63 12.00 -12.71
CA HIS A 146 -7.88 12.84 -11.79
C HIS A 146 -6.39 12.89 -12.17
N GLY A 147 -5.91 14.10 -12.49
CA GLY A 147 -4.60 14.32 -13.09
C GLY A 147 -3.39 13.87 -12.25
N SER A 148 -3.59 13.66 -10.95
CA SER A 148 -2.56 13.21 -10.01
C SER A 148 -2.60 11.71 -9.67
N TRP A 149 -3.61 10.96 -10.15
CA TRP A 149 -3.84 9.56 -9.77
C TRP A 149 -2.60 8.69 -10.01
N ALA A 150 -2.08 8.74 -11.25
CA ALA A 150 -0.93 7.93 -11.65
C ALA A 150 0.35 8.27 -10.86
N PHE A 151 0.49 9.51 -10.36
CA PHE A 151 1.67 9.92 -9.60
C PHE A 151 1.65 9.32 -8.19
N VAL A 152 0.50 9.37 -7.51
CA VAL A 152 0.31 8.75 -6.19
C VAL A 152 0.47 7.24 -6.30
N TRP A 153 -0.15 6.62 -7.31
CA TRP A 153 -0.01 5.18 -7.56
C TRP A 153 1.46 4.79 -7.80
N THR A 154 2.18 5.53 -8.66
CA THR A 154 3.59 5.24 -8.97
C THR A 154 4.48 5.42 -7.74
N ALA A 155 4.19 6.40 -6.89
CA ALA A 155 4.94 6.63 -5.65
C ALA A 155 4.80 5.45 -4.68
N LEU A 156 3.60 4.89 -4.52
CA LEU A 156 3.37 3.67 -3.75
C LEU A 156 4.00 2.45 -4.43
N TRP A 157 3.84 2.31 -5.75
CA TRP A 157 4.37 1.19 -6.52
C TRP A 157 5.87 1.03 -6.34
N LYS A 158 6.62 2.13 -6.36
CA LYS A 158 8.09 2.11 -6.15
C LYS A 158 8.52 1.56 -4.80
N MET A 159 7.68 1.67 -3.77
CA MET A 159 7.99 1.21 -2.41
C MET A 159 7.46 -0.20 -2.14
N SER A 160 6.49 -0.66 -2.92
CA SER A 160 5.81 -1.93 -2.72
C SER A 160 5.49 -2.58 -4.07
N THR A 161 6.53 -2.75 -4.89
CA THR A 161 6.42 -3.42 -6.19
C THR A 161 5.87 -4.83 -5.98
N GLY A 162 4.80 -5.18 -6.70
CA GLY A 162 4.13 -6.47 -6.55
C GLY A 162 3.03 -6.53 -5.48
N ASP A 163 2.67 -5.39 -4.86
CA ASP A 163 1.48 -5.30 -3.99
C ASP A 163 0.21 -5.63 -4.79
N ALA A 164 -0.49 -6.70 -4.39
CA ALA A 164 -1.71 -7.20 -5.01
C ALA A 164 -2.73 -6.09 -5.25
N ARG A 165 -2.92 -5.25 -4.22
CA ARG A 165 -3.94 -4.21 -4.23
C ARG A 165 -3.57 -3.08 -5.18
N LEU A 166 -2.28 -2.75 -5.28
CA LEU A 166 -1.80 -1.76 -6.24
C LEU A 166 -1.91 -2.29 -7.68
N ILE A 167 -1.64 -3.57 -7.91
CA ILE A 167 -1.86 -4.21 -9.22
C ILE A 167 -3.34 -4.11 -9.61
N GLU A 168 -4.25 -4.51 -8.72
CA GLU A 168 -5.70 -4.41 -8.95
C GLU A 168 -6.15 -2.98 -9.27
N LEU A 169 -5.72 -2.00 -8.45
CA LEU A 169 -6.03 -0.60 -8.65
C LEU A 169 -5.48 -0.07 -9.98
N GLY A 170 -4.24 -0.46 -10.33
CA GLY A 170 -3.59 -0.10 -11.59
C GLY A 170 -4.37 -0.63 -12.79
N LEU A 171 -4.66 -1.94 -12.82
CA LEU A 171 -5.43 -2.58 -13.88
C LEU A 171 -6.86 -2.01 -14.01
N ALA A 172 -7.54 -1.77 -12.88
CA ALA A 172 -8.87 -1.17 -12.87
C ALA A 172 -8.85 0.25 -13.43
N TRP A 173 -7.85 1.05 -13.05
CA TRP A 173 -7.69 2.41 -13.55
C TRP A 173 -7.35 2.45 -15.04
N LEU A 174 -6.46 1.57 -15.53
CA LEU A 174 -6.14 1.47 -16.96
C LEU A 174 -7.39 1.20 -17.81
N ARG A 175 -8.35 0.40 -17.31
CA ARG A 175 -9.63 0.14 -18.00
C ARG A 175 -10.59 1.34 -17.96
N ARG A 176 -10.61 2.09 -16.85
CA ARG A 176 -11.54 3.22 -16.64
C ARG A 176 -11.06 4.53 -17.26
N ALA A 177 -9.76 4.67 -17.49
CA ALA A 177 -9.13 5.89 -17.99
C ALA A 177 -8.25 5.66 -19.25
N PRO A 178 -8.76 5.01 -20.31
CA PRO A 178 -7.96 4.57 -21.46
C PRO A 178 -7.36 5.72 -22.30
N LEU A 179 -7.80 6.97 -22.11
CA LEU A 179 -7.25 8.13 -22.81
C LEU A 179 -6.49 9.07 -21.87
N HIS A 180 -6.29 8.69 -20.61
CA HIS A 180 -5.63 9.55 -19.66
C HIS A 180 -4.15 9.73 -20.03
N ARG A 181 -3.65 10.97 -19.92
CA ARG A 181 -2.27 11.33 -20.30
C ARG A 181 -1.18 10.50 -19.61
N SER A 182 -1.47 10.02 -18.41
CA SER A 182 -0.54 9.24 -17.59
C SER A 182 -0.73 7.73 -17.71
N TRP A 183 -1.64 7.27 -18.59
CA TRP A 183 -2.05 5.87 -18.71
C TRP A 183 -0.85 4.91 -18.84
N ALA A 184 0.03 5.21 -19.79
CA ALA A 184 1.13 4.34 -20.10
C ALA A 184 2.22 4.29 -19.01
N PHE A 185 2.30 5.26 -18.10
CA PHE A 185 3.25 5.14 -16.97
C PHE A 185 2.83 3.99 -16.05
N VAL A 186 1.53 3.88 -15.79
CA VAL A 186 0.97 2.79 -14.98
C VAL A 186 1.08 1.47 -15.74
N TRP A 187 0.74 1.46 -17.04
CA TRP A 187 0.89 0.27 -17.86
C TRP A 187 2.34 -0.22 -17.94
N LEU A 188 3.30 0.66 -18.20
CA LEU A 188 4.72 0.31 -18.27
C LEU A 188 5.22 -0.24 -16.94
N ALA A 189 4.83 0.36 -15.82
CA ALA A 189 5.22 -0.11 -14.49
C ALA A 189 4.69 -1.53 -14.19
N LEU A 190 3.46 -1.83 -14.63
CA LEU A 190 2.89 -3.18 -14.51
C LEU A 190 3.53 -4.16 -15.50
N HIS A 191 3.80 -3.73 -16.74
CA HIS A 191 4.42 -4.56 -17.76
C HIS A 191 5.89 -4.87 -17.45
N GLU A 192 6.64 -3.93 -16.87
CA GLU A 192 8.01 -4.17 -16.39
C GLU A 192 8.02 -5.22 -15.25
N PHE A 193 6.96 -5.28 -14.44
CA PHE A 193 6.81 -6.27 -13.39
C PHE A 193 6.37 -7.65 -13.92
N GLU A 194 5.38 -7.68 -14.83
CA GLU A 194 4.91 -8.89 -15.50
C GLU A 194 4.93 -8.73 -17.03
N PRO A 195 6.11 -8.89 -17.67
CA PRO A 195 6.23 -8.90 -19.12
C PRO A 195 5.39 -10.02 -19.74
N GLY A 196 4.71 -9.73 -20.84
CA GLY A 196 3.88 -10.72 -21.55
C GLY A 196 2.56 -11.08 -20.83
N SER A 197 2.12 -10.30 -19.84
CA SER A 197 0.83 -10.52 -19.17
C SER A 197 -0.34 -10.46 -20.17
N GLU A 198 -1.11 -11.55 -20.27
CA GLU A 198 -2.29 -11.67 -21.13
C GLU A 198 -3.36 -10.60 -20.81
N HIS A 199 -3.30 -9.98 -19.63
CA HIS A 199 -4.20 -8.92 -19.20
C HIS A 199 -3.76 -7.52 -19.63
N LEU A 200 -2.45 -7.30 -19.82
CA LEU A 200 -1.88 -6.00 -20.16
C LEU A 200 -1.81 -5.78 -21.66
N THR A 201 -1.56 -6.84 -22.44
CA THR A 201 -1.43 -6.76 -23.90
C THR A 201 -2.70 -6.22 -24.58
N PRO A 202 -3.92 -6.72 -24.29
CA PRO A 202 -5.14 -6.20 -24.93
C PRO A 202 -5.42 -4.75 -24.56
N LEU A 203 -5.07 -4.35 -23.34
CA LEU A 203 -5.22 -2.97 -22.88
C LEU A 203 -4.27 -2.02 -23.62
N ALA A 204 -3.04 -2.45 -23.91
CA ALA A 204 -2.10 -1.68 -24.71
C ALA A 204 -2.56 -1.56 -26.16
N GLU A 205 -3.03 -2.65 -26.77
CA GLU A 205 -3.57 -2.62 -28.13
C GLU A 205 -4.75 -1.64 -28.23
N GLN A 206 -5.73 -1.77 -27.32
CA GLN A 206 -6.87 -0.86 -27.25
C GLN A 206 -6.44 0.60 -27.05
N PHE A 207 -5.46 0.85 -26.18
CA PHE A 207 -4.90 2.17 -25.96
C PHE A 207 -4.26 2.72 -27.23
N LEU A 208 -3.45 1.93 -27.93
CA LEU A 208 -2.75 2.33 -29.15
C LEU A 208 -3.70 2.57 -30.33
N ASP A 209 -4.81 1.84 -30.40
CA ASP A 209 -5.86 2.02 -31.40
C ASP A 209 -6.72 3.25 -31.12
N SER A 210 -7.03 3.50 -29.84
CA SER A 210 -7.87 4.62 -29.40
C SER A 210 -7.10 5.95 -29.32
N ALA A 211 -5.81 5.90 -29.01
CA ALA A 211 -4.94 7.07 -28.97
C ALA A 211 -4.64 7.54 -30.39
N GLN A 212 -5.47 8.45 -30.90
CA GLN A 212 -5.20 9.11 -32.18
C GLN A 212 -3.74 9.60 -32.23
N PRO A 213 -2.96 9.30 -33.30
CA PRO A 213 -1.52 9.59 -33.38
C PRO A 213 -1.13 11.08 -33.43
N ALA A 214 -2.09 11.99 -33.24
CA ALA A 214 -1.97 13.39 -33.59
C ALA A 214 -1.41 14.28 -32.46
N HIS A 215 -1.50 13.87 -31.19
CA HIS A 215 -1.03 14.73 -30.11
C HIS A 215 0.43 14.39 -29.72
N PRO A 216 1.40 15.33 -29.90
CA PRO A 216 2.84 15.06 -29.77
C PRO A 216 3.25 14.39 -28.46
N ARG A 217 2.58 14.73 -27.35
CA ARG A 217 2.88 14.17 -26.02
C ARG A 217 2.52 12.69 -25.84
N TYR A 218 1.67 12.11 -26.69
CA TYR A 218 1.31 10.69 -26.63
C TYR A 218 2.21 9.83 -27.52
N ARG A 219 2.97 10.43 -28.47
CA ARG A 219 3.83 9.70 -29.39
C ARG A 219 4.98 9.00 -28.69
N ASP A 220 5.71 9.70 -27.83
CA ASP A 220 6.89 9.14 -27.14
C ASP A 220 6.50 8.00 -26.20
N VAL A 221 5.34 8.17 -25.58
CA VAL A 221 4.76 7.26 -24.61
C VAL A 221 4.20 6.00 -25.30
N ALA A 222 3.43 6.17 -26.38
CA ALA A 222 2.97 5.08 -27.23
C ALA A 222 4.13 4.37 -27.94
N ALA A 223 5.19 5.10 -28.33
CA ALA A 223 6.40 4.51 -28.90
C ALA A 223 7.15 3.65 -27.88
N LYS A 224 7.23 4.07 -26.61
CA LYS A 224 7.82 3.26 -25.54
C LYS A 224 7.00 1.99 -25.27
N ALA A 225 5.67 2.08 -25.23
CA ALA A 225 4.80 0.90 -25.11
C ALA A 225 4.91 -0.03 -26.34
N ARG A 226 4.89 0.52 -27.56
CA ARG A 226 5.10 -0.24 -28.81
C ARG A 226 6.47 -0.92 -28.84
N ARG A 227 7.51 -0.25 -28.34
CA ARG A 227 8.85 -0.83 -28.23
C ARG A 227 8.86 -1.94 -27.17
N ALA A 228 8.24 -1.76 -26.01
CA ALA A 228 8.13 -2.81 -25.00
C ALA A 228 7.35 -4.05 -25.52
N MET A 229 6.28 -3.83 -26.30
CA MET A 229 5.53 -4.93 -26.93
C MET A 229 6.28 -5.60 -28.10
N ARG A 230 7.14 -4.85 -28.82
CA ARG A 230 7.87 -5.34 -30.00
C ARG A 230 9.20 -5.99 -29.62
N ASP A 231 9.89 -5.39 -28.67
CA ASP A 231 11.04 -5.96 -27.98
C ASP A 231 10.50 -6.93 -26.91
N GLU A 232 9.69 -7.94 -27.27
CA GLU A 232 9.54 -9.12 -26.39
C GLU A 232 10.93 -9.72 -26.24
N PRO A 233 11.62 -9.53 -25.10
CA PRO A 233 12.94 -10.10 -24.95
C PRO A 233 12.67 -11.51 -24.47
N MET A 234 12.93 -12.47 -25.34
CA MET A 234 13.29 -13.83 -24.97
C MET A 234 14.63 -13.81 -24.20
N SER A 235 14.71 -13.06 -23.10
CA SER A 235 15.87 -12.87 -22.21
C SER A 235 15.41 -12.08 -20.98
N PRO A 236 15.40 -12.67 -19.76
CA PRO A 236 15.04 -11.94 -18.55
C PRO A 236 16.05 -10.79 -18.33
N SER A 237 15.55 -9.56 -18.18
CA SER A 237 16.37 -8.36 -17.94
C SER A 237 16.93 -8.28 -16.50
N VAL A 238 16.91 -9.41 -15.77
CA VAL A 238 17.44 -9.56 -14.42
C VAL A 238 18.32 -10.81 -14.42
N GLU A 239 19.58 -10.67 -14.02
CA GLU A 239 20.45 -11.82 -13.74
C GLU A 239 19.86 -12.63 -12.58
N LEU A 240 19.12 -13.69 -12.90
CA LEU A 240 18.52 -14.58 -11.92
C LEU A 240 19.63 -15.38 -11.24
N GLN A 241 19.79 -15.20 -9.92
CA GLN A 241 20.72 -16.00 -9.12
C GLN A 241 19.97 -16.93 -8.16
N VAL A 242 20.50 -18.15 -7.99
CA VAL A 242 19.99 -19.10 -7.01
C VAL A 242 20.08 -18.49 -5.61
N GLY A 243 18.99 -18.55 -4.85
CA GLY A 243 18.87 -18.00 -3.51
C GLY A 243 18.24 -16.61 -3.42
N GLN A 244 18.01 -15.92 -4.55
CA GLN A 244 17.29 -14.64 -4.56
C GLN A 244 15.78 -14.84 -4.35
N THR A 245 15.17 -13.90 -3.62
CA THR A 245 13.72 -13.86 -3.38
C THR A 245 13.08 -12.79 -4.26
N PHE A 246 11.98 -13.15 -4.92
CA PHE A 246 11.21 -12.31 -5.81
C PHE A 246 9.74 -12.31 -5.44
N ALA A 247 9.05 -11.20 -5.67
CA ALA A 247 7.60 -11.18 -5.76
C ALA A 247 7.19 -11.73 -7.13
N GLY A 248 6.28 -12.70 -7.14
CA GLY A 248 5.72 -13.28 -8.35
C GLY A 248 4.20 -13.46 -8.22
N VAL A 249 3.53 -13.73 -9.34
CA VAL A 249 2.07 -13.87 -9.41
C VAL A 249 1.73 -15.29 -9.85
N VAL A 250 0.79 -15.94 -9.17
CA VAL A 250 0.27 -17.25 -9.56
C VAL A 250 -0.37 -17.14 -10.94
N HIS A 251 0.22 -17.80 -11.92
CA HIS A 251 -0.31 -17.89 -13.27
C HIS A 251 -1.37 -19.00 -13.36
N SER A 252 -1.06 -20.18 -12.82
CA SER A 252 -1.97 -21.32 -12.82
C SER A 252 -1.61 -22.31 -11.71
N CYS A 253 -2.62 -23.04 -11.23
CA CYS A 253 -2.46 -24.09 -10.25
C CYS A 253 -2.66 -25.45 -10.92
N ALA A 254 -1.76 -26.38 -10.67
CA ALA A 254 -1.86 -27.78 -11.08
C ALA A 254 -1.74 -28.67 -9.85
N ASP A 255 -2.10 -29.94 -9.99
CA ASP A 255 -2.15 -30.87 -8.84
C ASP A 255 -0.74 -31.20 -8.30
N PHE A 256 0.31 -30.92 -9.09
CA PHE A 256 1.71 -31.12 -8.73
C PHE A 256 2.48 -29.83 -8.42
N GLY A 257 1.83 -28.66 -8.48
CA GLY A 257 2.46 -27.40 -8.10
C GLY A 257 1.76 -26.15 -8.62
N VAL A 258 2.32 -25.00 -8.24
CA VAL A 258 1.81 -23.68 -8.59
C VAL A 258 2.80 -23.01 -9.55
N PHE A 259 2.32 -22.59 -10.71
CA PHE A 259 3.13 -21.83 -11.66
C PHE A 259 3.08 -20.36 -11.28
N VAL A 260 4.25 -19.77 -11.09
CA VAL A 260 4.40 -18.37 -10.69
C VAL A 260 5.17 -17.63 -11.77
N SER A 261 4.57 -16.56 -12.28
CA SER A 261 5.23 -15.59 -13.17
C SER A 261 5.99 -14.58 -12.33
N PHE A 262 7.26 -14.34 -12.65
CA PHE A 262 8.08 -13.32 -11.98
C PHE A 262 9.10 -12.75 -12.98
N HIS A 263 9.23 -11.42 -13.06
CA HIS A 263 10.28 -10.73 -13.83
C HIS A 263 10.47 -11.24 -15.28
N GLY A 264 9.38 -11.56 -15.97
CA GLY A 264 9.40 -12.05 -17.36
C GLY A 264 9.82 -13.52 -17.53
N SER A 265 9.91 -14.27 -16.42
CA SER A 265 10.15 -15.72 -16.40
C SER A 265 9.02 -16.45 -15.69
N ARG A 266 8.85 -17.74 -15.99
CA ARG A 266 7.87 -18.61 -15.33
C ARG A 266 8.61 -19.67 -14.52
N GLY A 267 8.27 -19.80 -13.25
CA GLY A 267 8.82 -20.81 -12.36
C GLY A 267 7.75 -21.71 -11.78
N LEU A 268 8.15 -22.91 -11.40
CA LEU A 268 7.29 -23.89 -10.76
C LEU A 268 7.60 -23.94 -9.28
N LEU A 269 6.59 -23.66 -8.45
CA LEU A 269 6.58 -23.95 -7.04
C LEU A 269 5.99 -25.35 -6.83
N HIS A 270 6.86 -26.35 -6.65
CA HIS A 270 6.44 -27.74 -6.49
C HIS A 270 5.73 -27.96 -5.16
N VAL A 271 4.73 -28.86 -5.10
CA VAL A 271 3.97 -29.13 -3.85
C VAL A 271 4.84 -29.54 -2.67
N THR A 272 5.98 -30.18 -2.92
CA THR A 272 6.93 -30.57 -1.85
C THR A 272 7.69 -29.40 -1.24
N ALA A 273 7.69 -28.25 -1.91
CA ALA A 273 8.29 -26.99 -1.44
C ALA A 273 7.26 -26.07 -0.77
N LEU A 274 5.99 -26.49 -0.70
CA LEU A 274 4.94 -25.82 0.05
C LEU A 274 4.86 -26.38 1.49
N PRO A 275 4.47 -25.56 2.48
CA PRO A 275 4.15 -26.07 3.81
C PRO A 275 2.96 -27.04 3.76
N LEU A 276 2.94 -28.01 4.68
CA LEU A 276 1.98 -29.14 4.70
C LEU A 276 0.49 -28.78 4.45
N PRO A 277 -0.11 -27.75 5.07
CA PRO A 277 -1.52 -27.42 4.80
C PRO A 277 -1.76 -27.06 3.33
N TYR A 278 -0.81 -26.37 2.70
CA TYR A 278 -0.91 -25.91 1.31
C TYR A 278 -0.55 -26.98 0.29
N ALA A 279 0.24 -27.99 0.69
CA ALA A 279 0.67 -29.08 -0.18
C ALA A 279 -0.42 -30.14 -0.41
N VAL A 280 -1.42 -30.23 0.50
CA VAL A 280 -2.52 -31.20 0.41
C VAL A 280 -3.59 -30.73 -0.59
N ASP A 281 -3.90 -29.44 -0.63
CA ASP A 281 -4.89 -28.87 -1.55
C ASP A 281 -4.47 -27.50 -2.08
N CYS A 282 -3.56 -27.48 -3.06
CA CYS A 282 -3.06 -26.23 -3.64
C CYS A 282 -4.14 -25.38 -4.30
N ARG A 283 -5.16 -25.99 -4.90
CA ARG A 283 -6.22 -25.26 -5.63
C ARG A 283 -7.15 -24.50 -4.70
N SER A 284 -7.34 -24.99 -3.47
CA SER A 284 -8.13 -24.30 -2.46
C SER A 284 -7.43 -23.07 -1.87
N HIS A 285 -6.09 -23.06 -1.86
CA HIS A 285 -5.29 -22.03 -1.19
C HIS A 285 -4.61 -21.03 -2.13
N PHE A 286 -4.44 -21.38 -3.41
CA PHE A 286 -3.84 -20.49 -4.40
C PHE A 286 -4.81 -20.27 -5.56
N SER A 287 -5.17 -19.00 -5.76
CA SER A 287 -5.95 -18.55 -6.91
C SER A 287 -5.02 -18.03 -8.02
N PRO A 288 -5.39 -18.19 -9.29
CA PRO A 288 -4.78 -17.42 -10.36
C PRO A 288 -4.79 -15.92 -10.02
N HIS A 289 -3.72 -15.21 -10.38
CA HIS A 289 -3.48 -13.79 -10.11
C HIS A 289 -3.12 -13.44 -8.66
N GLN A 290 -2.93 -14.42 -7.79
CA GLN A 290 -2.52 -14.21 -6.42
C GLN A 290 -1.00 -13.95 -6.33
N PRO A 291 -0.53 -12.89 -5.67
CA PRO A 291 0.90 -12.68 -5.51
C PRO A 291 1.48 -13.59 -4.43
N LEU A 292 2.75 -13.96 -4.60
CA LEU A 292 3.53 -14.81 -3.71
C LEU A 292 4.98 -14.30 -3.66
N LEU A 293 5.59 -14.39 -2.48
CA LEU A 293 7.04 -14.23 -2.34
C LEU A 293 7.70 -15.60 -2.52
N VAL A 294 8.50 -15.71 -3.58
CA VAL A 294 9.14 -16.95 -4.00
C VAL A 294 10.65 -16.79 -4.04
N LYS A 295 11.37 -17.81 -3.59
CA LYS A 295 12.82 -17.89 -3.64
C LYS A 295 13.26 -18.83 -4.74
N ILE A 296 14.26 -18.44 -5.53
CA ILE A 296 14.84 -19.32 -6.55
C ILE A 296 15.67 -20.40 -5.86
N LYS A 297 15.21 -21.65 -5.94
CA LYS A 297 15.91 -22.80 -5.38
C LYS A 297 16.90 -23.39 -6.38
N SER A 298 16.51 -23.47 -7.64
CA SER A 298 17.35 -23.99 -8.71
C SER A 298 16.97 -23.33 -10.03
N LEU A 299 17.99 -23.09 -10.86
CA LEU A 299 17.90 -22.40 -12.13
C LEU A 299 18.54 -23.27 -13.20
N ASP A 300 17.75 -23.74 -14.16
CA ASP A 300 18.22 -24.46 -15.36
C ASP A 300 18.01 -23.57 -16.58
N LEU A 301 18.99 -22.69 -16.82
CA LEU A 301 18.99 -21.73 -17.93
C LEU A 301 18.93 -22.39 -19.32
N PRO A 302 19.65 -23.49 -19.61
CA PRO A 302 19.54 -24.22 -20.88
C PRO A 302 18.13 -24.75 -21.17
N ALA A 303 17.42 -25.21 -20.14
CA ALA A 303 16.06 -25.76 -20.28
C ALA A 303 14.94 -24.72 -20.05
N GLY A 304 15.28 -23.49 -19.66
CA GLY A 304 14.32 -22.44 -19.30
C GLY A 304 13.45 -22.79 -18.08
N ARG A 305 13.93 -23.67 -17.19
CA ARG A 305 13.16 -24.15 -16.03
C ARG A 305 13.68 -23.51 -14.75
N VAL A 306 12.78 -22.85 -14.02
CA VAL A 306 13.08 -22.29 -12.69
C VAL A 306 12.29 -23.01 -11.63
N GLN A 307 12.98 -23.58 -10.64
CA GLN A 307 12.33 -24.15 -9.46
C GLN A 307 12.30 -23.11 -8.36
N LEU A 308 11.10 -22.90 -7.84
CA LEU A 308 10.81 -21.94 -6.80
C LEU A 308 10.51 -22.64 -5.49
N GLU A 309 10.82 -21.97 -4.39
CA GLU A 309 10.43 -22.31 -3.03
C GLU A 309 9.63 -21.15 -2.44
N LEU A 310 8.67 -21.44 -1.56
CA LEU A 310 7.90 -20.39 -0.92
C LEU A 310 8.78 -19.70 0.13
N ALA A 311 9.12 -18.43 -0.08
CA ALA A 311 9.97 -17.68 0.85
C ALA A 311 9.18 -17.27 2.10
N GLU A 312 8.01 -16.65 1.88
CA GLU A 312 7.16 -16.18 2.96
C GLU A 312 5.69 -16.16 2.51
N LEU A 313 4.79 -16.60 3.39
CA LEU A 313 3.36 -16.45 3.20
C LEU A 313 2.98 -15.00 3.46
N LEU A 314 2.51 -14.30 2.41
CA LEU A 314 1.94 -12.97 2.56
C LEU A 314 0.84 -13.00 3.64
N PRO A 315 0.67 -11.93 4.44
CA PRO A 315 -0.35 -11.89 5.50
C PRO A 315 -1.77 -12.20 5.03
N ALA A 316 -2.08 -11.92 3.77
CA ALA A 316 -3.37 -12.23 3.13
C ALA A 316 -3.63 -13.74 2.91
N LEU A 317 -2.59 -14.58 2.96
CA LEU A 317 -2.64 -16.03 2.89
C LEU A 317 -2.57 -16.72 4.24
N ARG A 318 -2.27 -15.97 5.29
CA ARG A 318 -2.42 -16.45 6.64
C ARG A 318 -3.92 -16.49 6.89
N GLU A 319 -4.49 -17.68 6.94
CA GLU A 319 -5.73 -17.79 7.69
C GLU A 319 -5.47 -17.23 9.10
N PRO A 320 -6.44 -16.55 9.72
CA PRO A 320 -6.31 -16.19 11.12
C PRO A 320 -6.38 -17.47 11.97
N THR A 321 -5.28 -18.23 12.03
CA THR A 321 -5.06 -19.30 12.99
C THR A 321 -4.69 -18.65 14.31
N THR A 322 -5.69 -18.08 14.97
CA THR A 322 -5.55 -17.58 16.33
C THR A 322 -5.63 -18.75 17.30
N LEU A 323 -4.73 -18.83 18.29
CA LEU A 323 -4.85 -19.75 19.45
C LEU A 323 -6.24 -19.70 20.11
N ALA A 324 -6.98 -18.59 19.93
CA ALA A 324 -8.36 -18.39 20.37
C ALA A 324 -9.39 -19.38 19.80
N ARG A 325 -9.10 -20.07 18.68
CA ARG A 325 -10.00 -21.09 18.11
C ARG A 325 -9.81 -22.47 18.73
N ILE A 326 -8.67 -22.73 19.37
CA ILE A 326 -8.36 -24.02 19.97
C ILE A 326 -8.99 -24.07 21.35
N LYS A 327 -10.01 -24.92 21.51
CA LYS A 327 -10.69 -25.09 22.80
C LYS A 327 -10.09 -26.25 23.57
N VAL A 328 -9.82 -26.00 24.86
CA VAL A 328 -9.46 -27.05 25.82
C VAL A 328 -10.59 -28.08 25.87
N GLY A 329 -10.24 -29.36 25.74
CA GLY A 329 -11.15 -30.50 25.73
C GLY A 329 -11.62 -30.98 24.35
N GLU A 330 -11.32 -30.25 23.27
CA GLU A 330 -11.63 -30.71 21.90
C GLU A 330 -10.50 -31.56 21.30
N THR A 331 -10.88 -32.47 20.40
CA THR A 331 -9.96 -33.36 19.68
C THR A 331 -9.51 -32.74 18.37
N TYR A 332 -8.20 -32.78 18.10
CA TYR A 332 -7.59 -32.29 16.87
C TYR A 332 -6.60 -33.32 16.31
N ASP A 333 -6.37 -33.26 14.99
CA ASP A 333 -5.31 -34.03 14.35
C ASP A 333 -3.96 -33.34 14.54
N ALA A 334 -2.96 -34.09 15.01
CA ALA A 334 -1.62 -33.60 15.27
C ALA A 334 -0.55 -34.48 14.61
N LEU A 335 0.50 -33.85 14.10
CA LEU A 335 1.63 -34.52 13.44
C LEU A 335 2.80 -34.71 14.40
N VAL A 336 3.27 -35.95 14.56
CA VAL A 336 4.44 -36.24 15.40
C VAL A 336 5.73 -35.72 14.74
N VAL A 337 6.37 -34.73 15.34
CA VAL A 337 7.63 -34.13 14.82
C VAL A 337 8.84 -34.88 15.34
N LYS A 338 8.98 -34.96 16.67
CA LYS A 338 10.12 -35.60 17.34
C LYS A 338 9.74 -36.05 18.74
N ARG A 339 10.51 -36.98 19.29
CA ARG A 339 10.41 -37.32 20.71
C ARG A 339 11.00 -36.19 21.55
N PHE A 340 10.33 -35.83 22.65
CA PHE A 340 10.76 -34.77 23.55
C PHE A 340 10.44 -35.18 25.00
N GLY A 341 11.48 -35.48 25.79
CA GLY A 341 11.32 -35.92 27.17
C GLY A 341 10.49 -37.22 27.31
N PRO A 342 9.54 -37.30 28.27
CA PRO A 342 8.65 -38.44 28.44
C PRO A 342 7.53 -38.53 27.38
N GLY A 343 7.48 -37.58 26.44
CA GLY A 343 6.41 -37.47 25.44
C GLY A 343 6.91 -37.22 24.02
N TYR A 344 6.03 -36.66 23.20
CA TYR A 344 6.31 -36.28 21.82
C TYR A 344 6.06 -34.79 21.60
N HIS A 345 6.94 -34.16 20.85
CA HIS A 345 6.65 -32.88 20.22
C HIS A 345 5.80 -33.13 18.98
N VAL A 346 4.55 -32.67 19.04
CA VAL A 346 3.56 -32.82 18.00
C VAL A 346 3.18 -31.43 17.49
N ARG A 347 2.75 -31.35 16.22
CA ARG A 347 2.35 -30.09 15.61
C ARG A 347 0.86 -30.14 15.29
N LEU A 348 0.12 -29.18 15.81
CA LEU A 348 -1.32 -29.04 15.63
C LEU A 348 -1.55 -27.78 14.77
N GLY A 349 -1.75 -27.98 13.47
CA GLY A 349 -1.72 -26.89 12.49
C GLY A 349 -0.33 -26.21 12.44
N GLU A 350 -0.25 -24.96 12.89
CA GLU A 350 0.99 -24.17 12.97
C GLU A 350 1.61 -24.12 14.37
N PHE A 351 0.92 -24.67 15.38
CA PHE A 351 1.36 -24.60 16.77
C PHE A 351 2.18 -25.81 17.17
N ASP A 352 3.24 -25.54 17.94
CA ASP A 352 4.05 -26.55 18.58
C ASP A 352 3.35 -27.01 19.87
N ALA A 353 3.18 -28.32 20.02
CA ALA A 353 2.45 -28.94 21.11
C ALA A 353 3.23 -30.09 21.75
N CYS A 354 3.01 -30.34 23.04
CA CYS A 354 3.61 -31.45 23.77
C CYS A 354 2.55 -32.51 24.07
N LEU A 355 2.69 -33.67 23.45
CA LEU A 355 1.92 -34.85 23.81
C LEU A 355 2.56 -35.51 25.03
N ARG A 356 1.87 -35.49 26.16
CA ARG A 356 2.24 -36.30 27.33
C ARG A 356 1.72 -37.73 27.12
N LEU A 357 2.61 -38.71 27.24
CA LEU A 357 2.21 -40.12 27.15
C LEU A 357 1.76 -40.61 28.53
N PRO A 358 0.58 -41.23 28.66
CA PRO A 358 0.25 -41.99 29.85
C PRO A 358 1.13 -43.25 29.92
N THR A 359 1.65 -43.55 31.11
CA THR A 359 2.34 -44.81 31.39
C THR A 359 1.34 -45.91 31.76
N PRO A 360 1.36 -47.12 31.15
CA PRO A 360 1.84 -47.51 29.82
C PRO A 360 0.67 -47.74 28.82
N GLY A 361 0.74 -47.10 27.64
CA GLY A 361 -0.21 -47.26 26.53
C GLY A 361 0.44 -47.58 25.16
N PRO A 362 -0.37 -47.90 24.13
CA PRO A 362 0.08 -48.42 22.83
C PRO A 362 0.91 -47.45 21.98
N LEU A 363 0.92 -46.13 22.29
CA LEU A 363 1.62 -45.10 21.51
C LEU A 363 3.09 -44.88 21.89
N ARG A 364 3.72 -45.82 22.60
CA ARG A 364 5.11 -45.72 23.06
C ARG A 364 6.15 -45.64 21.91
N HIS A 365 5.73 -46.02 20.70
CA HIS A 365 6.55 -46.07 19.49
C HIS A 365 5.82 -45.44 18.31
N LEU A 366 5.58 -44.12 18.36
CA LEU A 366 5.12 -43.37 17.20
C LEU A 366 6.26 -43.09 16.23
N ASN A 367 6.03 -43.36 14.95
CA ASN A 367 6.93 -42.99 13.86
C ASN A 367 6.94 -41.47 13.67
N ARG A 368 8.09 -40.92 13.27
CA ARG A 368 8.18 -39.51 12.84
C ARG A 368 7.20 -39.30 11.68
N ARG A 369 6.44 -38.20 11.73
CA ARG A 369 5.36 -37.85 10.80
C ARG A 369 4.10 -38.72 10.85
N ALA A 370 3.90 -39.50 11.91
CA ALA A 370 2.59 -40.11 12.15
C ALA A 370 1.56 -39.02 12.46
N SER A 371 0.38 -39.10 11.84
CA SER A 371 -0.78 -38.30 12.21
C SER A 371 -1.55 -39.01 13.31
N ILE A 372 -1.85 -38.33 14.41
CA ILE A 372 -2.54 -38.87 15.58
C ILE A 372 -3.64 -37.91 16.03
N ARG A 373 -4.70 -38.43 16.64
CA ARG A 373 -5.74 -37.61 17.28
C ARG A 373 -5.36 -37.34 18.72
N VAL A 374 -5.44 -36.08 19.13
CA VAL A 374 -5.06 -35.64 20.48
C VAL A 374 -6.12 -34.69 21.03
N VAL A 375 -6.34 -34.74 22.34
CA VAL A 375 -7.20 -33.80 23.07
C VAL A 375 -6.35 -32.68 23.64
N VAL A 376 -6.80 -31.44 23.48
CA VAL A 376 -6.15 -30.27 24.05
C VAL A 376 -6.43 -30.21 25.55
N VAL A 377 -5.38 -30.23 26.37
CA VAL A 377 -5.50 -30.15 27.84
C VAL A 377 -5.27 -28.73 28.32
N GLU A 378 -4.30 -28.02 27.73
CA GLU A 378 -3.94 -26.68 28.15
C GLU A 378 -3.36 -25.88 26.97
N VAL A 379 -3.65 -24.59 26.93
CA VAL A 379 -3.11 -23.67 25.91
C VAL A 379 -2.39 -22.54 26.66
N ASP A 380 -1.09 -22.37 26.41
CA ASP A 380 -0.28 -21.25 26.90
C ASP A 380 -0.14 -20.20 25.79
N PRO A 381 -0.88 -19.08 25.84
CA PRO A 381 -0.84 -18.06 24.80
C PRO A 381 0.46 -17.26 24.80
N ALA A 382 1.14 -17.15 25.95
CA ALA A 382 2.37 -16.36 26.10
C ALA A 382 3.57 -17.08 25.47
N ARG A 383 3.56 -18.41 25.48
CA ARG A 383 4.61 -19.25 24.89
C ARG A 383 4.25 -19.83 23.52
N GLN A 384 3.05 -19.53 23.01
CA GLN A 384 2.47 -20.14 21.80
C GLN A 384 2.57 -21.68 21.82
N TRP A 385 2.24 -22.26 22.97
CA TRP A 385 2.46 -23.68 23.26
C TRP A 385 1.16 -24.35 23.70
N ILE A 386 0.97 -25.62 23.33
CA ILE A 386 -0.23 -26.40 23.67
C ILE A 386 0.17 -27.73 24.31
N ASP A 387 -0.42 -28.06 25.45
CA ASP A 387 -0.30 -29.39 26.03
C ASP A 387 -1.49 -30.24 25.60
N VAL A 388 -1.19 -31.44 25.11
CA VAL A 388 -2.18 -32.37 24.57
C VAL A 388 -2.01 -33.77 25.17
N GLU A 389 -3.10 -34.51 25.22
CA GLU A 389 -3.15 -35.91 25.65
C GLU A 389 -3.78 -36.78 24.55
N GLU A 390 -3.60 -38.10 24.66
CA GLU A 390 -4.23 -39.05 23.75
C GLU A 390 -5.75 -39.13 24.00
N THR A 391 -6.55 -39.22 22.93
CA THR A 391 -8.00 -39.49 23.01
C THR A 391 -8.32 -40.90 23.47
#